data_AF-Q89S78-F1
#
_entry.id   AF-Q89S78-F1
#
_cell.length_a   1.000
_cell.length_b   1.000
_cell.length_c   1.000
_cell.angle_alpha   90.00
_cell.angle_beta   90.00
_cell.angle_gamma   90.00
#
_symmetry.space_group_name_H-M   'P 1'
#
loop_
_entity.id
_entity.type
_entity.pdbx_description
1 polymer ?
#
loop_
_entity_poly.entity_id
_entity_poly.type
_entity_poly.pdbx_seq_one_letter_code
_entity_poly.pdbx_strand_id
1 'polypeptide(L)'
;MASAPQSRFYESHGLRLHYADWGNEGAPPLILVHGGRDHCRSWDVIARSLQPHFHVLAPDLRGHGDSDWTKGGSYALTEYVYDLAQLVRGVAAPQVTLVGHSMGGMVSLIFTGSFPEQVAKLVVLDGVTMLPDAPKPPAHERISKWVGQLDKLHDRTPRRYSTLADAAAQMVLHNRRLSRDLALHLATHGARRNEDGTYSWKFDPYQRASAPHRLWPDDHVELWSRIACPTLLLNAGESFLAGARAAGLERYFPQARVETIAGAGHWLQHDKPQEVLGEIRRFLGLAEDGAG
;
A
#
# COMPACT_ATOMS: atom_id res chain seq x y z
N MET A 1 6.20 -7.84 -26.17
CA MET A 1 5.18 -7.38 -25.20
C MET A 1 5.55 -7.97 -23.86
N ALA A 2 5.72 -7.16 -22.80
CA ALA A 2 5.94 -7.72 -21.46
C ALA A 2 4.71 -8.55 -21.06
N SER A 3 4.92 -9.76 -20.54
CA SER A 3 3.83 -10.63 -20.09
C SER A 3 3.00 -9.96 -19.00
N ALA A 4 1.71 -10.31 -18.91
CA ALA A 4 0.92 -9.99 -17.72
C ALA A 4 1.51 -10.73 -16.50
N PRO A 5 1.45 -10.15 -15.28
CA PRO A 5 1.92 -10.88 -14.11
C PRO A 5 1.04 -12.09 -13.84
N GLN A 6 1.65 -13.10 -13.24
CA GLN A 6 0.97 -14.30 -12.80
C GLN A 6 0.20 -14.00 -11.52
N SER A 7 -1.02 -14.54 -11.42
CA SER A 7 -1.77 -14.51 -10.16
C SER A 7 -1.37 -15.71 -9.31
N ARG A 8 -0.93 -15.45 -8.08
CA ARG A 8 -0.55 -16.45 -7.10
C ARG A 8 -1.28 -16.22 -5.79
N PHE A 9 -1.27 -17.23 -4.92
CA PHE A 9 -1.96 -17.19 -3.64
C PHE A 9 -1.10 -17.78 -2.53
N TYR A 10 -1.31 -17.30 -1.32
CA TYR A 10 -0.71 -17.83 -0.09
C TYR A 10 -1.74 -17.79 1.04
N GLU A 11 -1.51 -18.60 2.07
CA GLU A 11 -2.40 -18.69 3.23
C GLU A 11 -1.85 -17.85 4.39
N SER A 12 -2.71 -17.07 5.03
CA SER A 12 -2.37 -16.30 6.23
C SER A 12 -3.57 -16.21 7.15
N HIS A 13 -3.43 -16.70 8.39
CA HIS A 13 -4.47 -16.62 9.41
C HIS A 13 -5.84 -17.16 8.95
N GLY A 14 -5.83 -18.25 8.17
CA GLY A 14 -7.04 -18.88 7.61
C GLY A 14 -7.69 -18.11 6.46
N LEU A 15 -6.99 -17.11 5.90
CA LEU A 15 -7.39 -16.38 4.70
C LEU A 15 -6.52 -16.80 3.52
N ARG A 16 -7.16 -16.98 2.36
CA ARG A 16 -6.47 -17.11 1.08
C ARG A 16 -6.20 -15.71 0.52
N LEU A 17 -4.92 -15.34 0.47
CA LEU A 17 -4.48 -14.03 0.02
C LEU A 17 -3.81 -14.13 -1.34
N HIS A 18 -4.09 -13.16 -2.21
CA HIS A 18 -3.56 -13.04 -3.55
C HIS A 18 -2.31 -12.16 -3.60
N TYR A 19 -1.42 -12.48 -4.53
CA TYR A 19 -0.39 -11.54 -5.00
C TYR A 19 -0.16 -11.70 -6.50
N ALA A 20 0.19 -10.60 -7.15
CA ALA A 20 0.65 -10.58 -8.53
C ALA A 20 2.18 -10.72 -8.58
N ASP A 21 2.66 -11.59 -9.47
CA ASP A 21 4.07 -11.91 -9.67
C ASP A 21 4.50 -11.55 -11.10
N TRP A 22 5.36 -10.54 -11.24
CA TRP A 22 5.90 -10.10 -12.53
C TRP A 22 7.11 -10.94 -13.00
N GLY A 23 7.56 -11.91 -12.20
CA GLY A 23 8.65 -12.83 -12.51
C GLY A 23 10.04 -12.25 -12.26
N ASN A 24 11.06 -12.87 -12.87
CA ASN A 24 12.50 -12.71 -12.59
C ASN A 24 12.95 -13.40 -11.29
N GLU A 25 12.54 -14.66 -11.09
CA GLU A 25 12.77 -15.46 -9.86
C GLU A 25 14.26 -15.60 -9.43
N GLY A 26 15.22 -15.34 -10.34
CA GLY A 26 16.65 -15.35 -10.03
C GLY A 26 17.22 -14.02 -9.51
N ALA A 27 16.44 -12.94 -9.56
CA ALA A 27 16.84 -11.61 -9.08
C ALA A 27 16.41 -11.37 -7.62
N PRO A 28 17.01 -10.39 -6.92
CA PRO A 28 16.61 -10.06 -5.56
C PRO A 28 15.10 -9.73 -5.47
N PRO A 29 14.41 -10.17 -4.41
CA PRO A 29 12.97 -9.95 -4.28
C PRO A 29 12.64 -8.50 -3.91
N LEU A 30 11.61 -7.96 -4.57
CA LEU A 30 11.05 -6.64 -4.31
C LEU A 30 9.53 -6.75 -4.17
N ILE A 31 9.00 -6.33 -3.03
CA ILE A 31 7.58 -6.39 -2.73
C ILE A 31 6.98 -4.98 -2.75
N LEU A 32 5.95 -4.79 -3.57
CA LEU A 32 5.20 -3.55 -3.74
C LEU A 32 3.88 -3.62 -2.96
N VAL A 33 3.77 -2.84 -1.88
CA VAL A 33 2.65 -2.90 -0.94
C VAL A 33 1.71 -1.70 -1.14
N HIS A 34 0.49 -1.95 -1.63
CA HIS A 34 -0.46 -0.90 -1.98
C HIS A 34 -1.13 -0.21 -0.77
N GLY A 35 -1.79 0.93 -1.02
CA GLY A 35 -2.53 1.70 -0.02
C GLY A 35 -3.93 1.18 0.28
N GLY A 36 -4.66 1.85 1.19
CA GLY A 36 -6.02 1.45 1.53
C GLY A 36 -7.01 1.67 0.38
N ARG A 37 -7.91 0.70 0.17
CA ARG A 37 -8.90 0.66 -0.94
C ARG A 37 -8.25 0.65 -2.33
N ASP A 38 -7.06 0.09 -2.42
CA ASP A 38 -6.29 -0.09 -3.65
C ASP A 38 -6.09 -1.59 -3.96
N HIS A 39 -5.24 -1.94 -4.93
CA HIS A 39 -4.90 -3.33 -5.26
C HIS A 39 -3.52 -3.45 -5.94
N CYS A 40 -2.99 -4.68 -6.06
CA CYS A 40 -1.68 -5.00 -6.61
C CYS A 40 -1.42 -4.42 -8.01
N ARG A 41 -2.45 -4.38 -8.87
CA ARG A 41 -2.36 -3.86 -10.25
C ARG A 41 -2.16 -2.34 -10.35
N SER A 42 -2.26 -1.61 -9.23
CA SER A 42 -1.91 -0.18 -9.18
C SER A 42 -0.40 0.03 -9.31
N TRP A 43 0.38 -1.02 -9.15
CA TRP A 43 1.82 -1.00 -9.33
C TRP A 43 2.27 -1.29 -10.75
N ASP A 44 1.38 -1.56 -11.72
CA ASP A 44 1.74 -2.03 -13.07
C ASP A 44 2.90 -1.28 -13.73
N VAL A 45 2.89 0.06 -13.66
CA VAL A 45 3.93 0.92 -14.26
C VAL A 45 5.27 0.74 -13.54
N ILE A 46 5.26 0.79 -12.20
CA ILE A 46 6.48 0.66 -11.39
C ILE A 46 7.03 -0.76 -11.45
N ALA A 47 6.15 -1.77 -11.35
CA ALA A 47 6.52 -3.16 -11.38
C ALA A 47 7.24 -3.53 -12.69
N ARG A 48 6.71 -3.11 -13.84
CA ARG A 48 7.35 -3.36 -15.15
C ARG A 48 8.70 -2.67 -15.29
N SER A 49 8.85 -1.48 -14.71
CA SER A 49 10.09 -0.71 -14.72
C SER A 49 11.20 -1.33 -13.86
N LEU A 50 10.83 -2.03 -12.78
CA LEU A 50 11.77 -2.64 -11.84
C LEU A 50 12.01 -4.15 -12.09
N GLN A 51 11.08 -4.84 -12.77
CA GLN A 51 11.16 -6.28 -13.06
C GLN A 51 12.47 -6.72 -13.75
N PRO A 52 13.12 -5.93 -14.62
CA PRO A 52 14.42 -6.32 -15.19
C PRO A 52 15.53 -6.51 -14.13
N HIS A 53 15.39 -5.90 -12.95
CA HIS A 53 16.41 -5.90 -11.90
C HIS A 53 16.00 -6.69 -10.64
N PHE A 54 14.71 -6.97 -10.47
CA PHE A 54 14.15 -7.59 -9.28
C PHE A 54 13.11 -8.65 -9.61
N HIS A 55 12.96 -9.63 -8.72
CA HIS A 55 11.76 -10.46 -8.67
C HIS A 55 10.63 -9.63 -8.05
N VAL A 56 9.74 -9.08 -8.88
CA VAL A 56 8.72 -8.12 -8.40
C VAL A 56 7.41 -8.82 -8.05
N LEU A 57 7.02 -8.66 -6.80
CA LEU A 57 5.78 -9.18 -6.22
C LEU A 57 4.92 -8.02 -5.70
N ALA A 58 3.59 -8.13 -5.81
CA ALA A 58 2.68 -7.17 -5.20
C ALA A 58 1.46 -7.90 -4.60
N PRO A 59 1.33 -8.00 -3.26
CA PRO A 59 0.14 -8.57 -2.66
C PRO A 59 -1.09 -7.68 -2.84
N ASP A 60 -2.25 -8.31 -3.00
CA ASP A 60 -3.50 -7.72 -2.57
C ASP A 60 -3.59 -7.90 -1.05
N LEU A 61 -3.53 -6.82 -0.28
CA LEU A 61 -3.67 -6.87 1.16
C LEU A 61 -5.03 -7.49 1.54
N ARG A 62 -5.13 -8.16 2.70
CA ARG A 62 -6.40 -8.74 3.18
C ARG A 62 -7.57 -7.78 2.98
N GLY A 63 -8.70 -8.30 2.53
CA GLY A 63 -9.88 -7.49 2.21
C GLY A 63 -9.77 -6.61 0.98
N HIS A 64 -8.73 -6.73 0.15
CA HIS A 64 -8.58 -5.99 -1.12
C HIS A 64 -8.42 -6.94 -2.30
N GLY A 65 -8.63 -6.40 -3.50
CA GLY A 65 -8.38 -7.11 -4.75
C GLY A 65 -8.93 -8.54 -4.72
N ASP A 66 -8.10 -9.51 -5.09
CA ASP A 66 -8.47 -10.92 -5.13
C ASP A 66 -8.12 -11.69 -3.83
N SER A 67 -7.78 -10.98 -2.75
CA SER A 67 -7.60 -11.53 -1.40
C SER A 67 -8.92 -11.64 -0.64
N ASP A 68 -9.01 -12.68 0.20
CA ASP A 68 -10.16 -12.91 1.06
C ASP A 68 -10.46 -11.72 1.98
N TRP A 69 -11.75 -11.54 2.25
CA TRP A 69 -12.26 -10.61 3.25
C TRP A 69 -12.18 -11.24 4.66
N THR A 70 -11.86 -10.43 5.67
CA THR A 70 -11.75 -10.91 7.05
C THR A 70 -13.14 -11.05 7.65
N LYS A 71 -13.47 -12.22 8.20
CA LYS A 71 -14.73 -12.42 8.95
C LYS A 71 -14.51 -12.07 10.42
N GLY A 72 -15.16 -11.02 10.91
CA GLY A 72 -15.13 -10.63 12.33
C GLY A 72 -13.83 -9.98 12.83
N GLY A 73 -12.92 -9.58 11.92
CA GLY A 73 -11.68 -8.86 12.26
C GLY A 73 -11.81 -7.34 12.16
N SER A 74 -10.73 -6.63 12.49
CA SER A 74 -10.75 -5.15 12.60
C SER A 74 -9.90 -4.42 11.55
N TYR A 75 -9.21 -5.15 10.68
CA TYR A 75 -8.26 -4.59 9.70
C TYR A 75 -7.21 -3.69 10.36
N ALA A 76 -6.68 -4.12 11.51
CA ALA A 76 -5.63 -3.41 12.20
C ALA A 76 -4.30 -3.50 11.42
N LEU A 77 -3.44 -2.47 11.50
CA LEU A 77 -2.15 -2.47 10.79
C LEU A 77 -1.30 -3.71 11.08
N THR A 78 -1.34 -4.21 12.31
CA THR A 78 -0.62 -5.43 12.75
C THR A 78 -1.11 -6.69 12.04
N GLU A 79 -2.38 -6.76 11.64
CA GLU A 79 -2.92 -7.87 10.88
C GLU A 79 -2.34 -7.93 9.46
N TYR A 80 -2.20 -6.77 8.80
CA TYR A 80 -1.51 -6.67 7.50
C TYR A 80 -0.01 -6.97 7.62
N VAL A 81 0.63 -6.58 8.73
CA VAL A 81 2.04 -6.91 9.00
C VAL A 81 2.24 -8.42 9.11
N TYR A 82 1.31 -9.13 9.75
CA TYR A 82 1.35 -10.59 9.80
C TYR A 82 1.25 -11.21 8.40
N ASP A 83 0.35 -10.70 7.55
CA ASP A 83 0.26 -11.18 6.15
C ASP A 83 1.52 -10.93 5.36
N LEU A 84 2.13 -9.76 5.51
CA LEU A 84 3.39 -9.43 4.86
C LEU A 84 4.51 -10.36 5.36
N ALA A 85 4.55 -10.67 6.66
CA ALA A 85 5.51 -11.63 7.20
C ALA A 85 5.34 -13.03 6.62
N GLN A 86 4.10 -13.48 6.40
CA GLN A 86 3.82 -14.75 5.73
C GLN A 86 4.28 -14.75 4.27
N LEU A 87 4.04 -13.66 3.54
CA LEU A 87 4.54 -13.52 2.17
C LEU A 87 6.07 -13.52 2.11
N VAL A 88 6.75 -12.75 2.96
CA VAL A 88 8.22 -12.68 3.02
C VAL A 88 8.82 -14.05 3.34
N ARG A 89 8.23 -14.82 4.27
CA ARG A 89 8.63 -16.20 4.54
C ARG A 89 8.47 -17.11 3.32
N GLY A 90 7.38 -16.94 2.57
CA GLY A 90 7.11 -17.70 1.34
C GLY A 90 8.09 -17.41 0.21
N VAL A 91 8.63 -16.19 0.14
CA VAL A 91 9.69 -15.82 -0.82
C VAL A 91 11.00 -16.56 -0.52
N ALA A 92 11.22 -17.01 0.72
CA ALA A 92 12.38 -17.79 1.15
C ALA A 92 13.74 -17.13 0.84
N ALA A 93 13.80 -15.79 0.88
CA ALA A 93 15.03 -15.02 0.75
C ALA A 93 15.48 -14.48 2.13
N PRO A 94 16.80 -14.30 2.36
CA PRO A 94 17.30 -13.72 3.61
C PRO A 94 16.78 -12.31 3.87
N GLN A 95 16.65 -11.52 2.80
CA GLN A 95 16.16 -10.14 2.85
C GLN A 95 15.31 -9.83 1.62
N VAL A 96 14.36 -8.91 1.79
CA VAL A 96 13.55 -8.35 0.69
C VAL A 96 13.75 -6.83 0.59
N THR A 97 13.51 -6.27 -0.60
CA THR A 97 13.30 -4.82 -0.75
C THR A 97 11.81 -4.53 -0.67
N LEU A 98 11.41 -3.53 0.12
CA LEU A 98 10.01 -3.13 0.25
C LEU A 98 9.78 -1.74 -0.36
N VAL A 99 8.70 -1.60 -1.13
CA VAL A 99 8.16 -0.31 -1.54
C VAL A 99 6.70 -0.25 -1.15
N GLY A 100 6.34 0.64 -0.22
CA GLY A 100 4.98 0.76 0.29
C GLY A 100 4.37 2.13 0.00
N HIS A 101 3.12 2.17 -0.44
CA HIS A 101 2.37 3.43 -0.60
C HIS A 101 1.31 3.60 0.50
N SER A 102 1.20 4.80 1.08
CA SER A 102 0.12 5.15 2.02
C SER A 102 0.04 4.13 3.17
N MET A 103 -1.09 3.42 3.31
CA MET A 103 -1.25 2.31 4.25
C MET A 103 -0.22 1.19 4.06
N GLY A 104 0.12 0.82 2.84
CA GLY A 104 1.19 -0.13 2.56
C GLY A 104 2.56 0.38 2.98
N GLY A 105 2.76 1.70 2.97
CA GLY A 105 3.90 2.37 3.58
C GLY A 105 3.95 2.19 5.10
N MET A 106 2.83 2.42 5.79
CA MET A 106 2.71 2.16 7.24
C MET A 106 2.97 0.69 7.59
N VAL A 107 2.40 -0.25 6.84
CA VAL A 107 2.62 -1.69 7.02
C VAL A 107 4.10 -2.03 6.85
N SER A 108 4.74 -1.50 5.80
CA SER A 108 6.16 -1.73 5.53
C SER A 108 7.06 -1.15 6.61
N LEU A 109 6.74 0.03 7.14
CA LEU A 109 7.46 0.65 8.27
C LEU A 109 7.38 -0.22 9.54
N ILE A 110 6.18 -0.68 9.90
CA ILE A 110 5.99 -1.50 11.09
C ILE A 110 6.70 -2.84 10.93
N PHE A 111 6.58 -3.49 9.77
CA PHE A 111 7.27 -4.74 9.47
C PHE A 111 8.79 -4.57 9.58
N THR A 112 9.35 -3.54 8.94
CA THR A 112 10.79 -3.29 8.92
C THR A 112 11.33 -2.97 10.32
N GLY A 113 10.62 -2.18 11.13
CA GLY A 113 11.03 -1.91 12.52
C GLY A 113 10.95 -3.14 13.44
N SER A 114 10.03 -4.06 13.14
CA SER A 114 9.84 -5.30 13.89
C SER A 114 10.86 -6.39 13.52
N PHE A 115 11.23 -6.46 12.24
CA PHE A 115 12.13 -7.46 11.65
C PHE A 115 13.24 -6.80 10.82
N PRO A 116 14.08 -5.95 11.42
CA PRO A 116 15.06 -5.13 10.69
C PRO A 116 16.09 -5.96 9.92
N GLU A 117 16.33 -7.21 10.32
CA GLU A 117 17.22 -8.14 9.64
C GLU A 117 16.67 -8.67 8.31
N GLN A 118 15.36 -8.62 8.07
CA GLN A 118 14.69 -9.20 6.90
C GLN A 118 14.50 -8.20 5.74
N VAL A 119 14.92 -6.95 5.90
CA VAL A 119 14.71 -5.90 4.89
C VAL A 119 16.05 -5.30 4.47
N ALA A 120 16.35 -5.38 3.17
CA ALA A 120 17.59 -4.86 2.60
C ALA A 120 17.51 -3.34 2.34
N LYS A 121 16.37 -2.88 1.83
CA LYS A 121 16.07 -1.46 1.55
C LYS A 121 14.57 -1.22 1.69
N LEU A 122 14.20 -0.02 2.15
CA LEU A 122 12.81 0.40 2.30
C LEU A 122 12.55 1.69 1.52
N VAL A 123 11.46 1.72 0.75
CA VAL A 123 10.92 2.93 0.13
C VAL A 123 9.48 3.14 0.58
N VAL A 124 9.14 4.34 1.03
CA VAL A 124 7.80 4.71 1.48
C VAL A 124 7.28 5.88 0.66
N LEU A 125 6.19 5.66 -0.08
CA LEU A 125 5.50 6.66 -0.88
C LEU A 125 4.31 7.24 -0.09
N ASP A 126 4.42 8.47 0.39
CA ASP A 126 3.37 9.22 1.11
C ASP A 126 2.67 8.39 2.22
N GLY A 127 3.49 7.62 2.96
CA GLY A 127 3.02 6.58 3.91
C GLY A 127 3.42 6.80 5.36
N VAL A 128 4.17 7.86 5.68
CA VAL A 128 4.45 8.26 7.06
C VAL A 128 3.30 9.15 7.54
N THR A 129 2.23 8.58 8.08
CA THR A 129 1.00 9.34 8.38
C THR A 129 0.76 9.60 9.87
N MET A 130 1.64 9.13 10.76
CA MET A 130 1.51 9.33 12.21
C MET A 130 2.31 10.56 12.65
N LEU A 131 1.68 11.42 13.46
CA LEU A 131 2.36 12.51 14.13
C LEU A 131 2.80 12.07 15.54
N PRO A 132 4.08 12.26 15.92
CA PRO A 132 4.60 11.93 17.26
C PRO A 132 3.76 12.50 18.42
N ASP A 133 3.23 13.71 18.27
CA ASP A 133 2.54 14.42 19.36
C ASP A 133 1.00 14.29 19.29
N ALA A 134 0.47 13.36 18.48
CA ALA A 134 -0.98 13.21 18.33
C ALA A 134 -1.62 12.71 19.64
N PRO A 135 -2.69 13.37 20.15
CA PRO A 135 -3.32 12.95 21.40
C PRO A 135 -3.94 11.56 21.26
N LYS A 136 -3.93 10.81 22.37
CA LYS A 136 -4.57 9.50 22.51
C LYS A 136 -5.97 9.66 23.13
N PRO A 137 -7.06 9.51 22.35
CA PRO A 137 -8.40 9.59 22.93
C PRO A 137 -8.66 8.47 23.94
N PRO A 138 -9.52 8.70 24.95
CA PRO A 138 -9.89 7.70 25.94
C PRO A 138 -10.39 6.39 25.32
N ALA A 139 -10.13 5.26 25.97
CA ALA A 139 -10.49 3.94 25.43
C ALA A 139 -12.01 3.81 25.14
N HIS A 140 -12.86 4.30 26.04
CA HIS A 140 -14.31 4.22 25.88
C HIS A 140 -14.81 4.96 24.64
N GLU A 141 -14.27 6.14 24.33
CA GLU A 141 -14.62 6.91 23.12
C GLU A 141 -14.19 6.20 21.84
N ARG A 142 -13.01 5.58 21.86
CA ARG A 142 -12.49 4.84 20.69
C ARG A 142 -13.33 3.60 20.41
N ILE A 143 -13.71 2.87 21.46
CA ILE A 143 -14.55 1.68 21.35
C ILE A 143 -15.97 2.07 20.89
N SER A 144 -16.60 3.06 21.52
CA SER A 144 -17.95 3.50 21.14
C SER A 144 -17.99 4.04 19.70
N LYS A 145 -16.98 4.81 19.29
CA LYS A 145 -16.83 5.27 17.90
C LYS A 145 -16.69 4.11 16.93
N TRP A 146 -15.86 3.12 17.26
CA TRP A 146 -15.66 1.95 16.41
C TRP A 146 -16.95 1.13 16.26
N VAL A 147 -17.66 0.86 17.36
CA VAL A 147 -18.98 0.18 17.33
C VAL A 147 -19.95 0.95 16.42
N GLY A 148 -20.08 2.27 16.62
CA GLY A 148 -20.96 3.08 15.78
C GLY A 148 -20.51 3.20 14.31
N GLN A 149 -19.23 2.96 13.99
CA GLN A 149 -18.76 2.83 12.61
C GLN A 149 -19.18 1.48 12.02
N LEU A 150 -19.09 0.39 12.79
CA LEU A 150 -19.50 -0.94 12.36
C LEU A 150 -21.00 -1.02 12.12
N ASP A 151 -21.83 -0.44 13.00
CA ASP A 151 -23.29 -0.39 12.83
C ASP A 151 -23.65 0.30 11.50
N LYS A 152 -23.05 1.47 11.24
CA LYS A 152 -23.24 2.20 9.98
C LYS A 152 -22.79 1.44 8.75
N LEU A 153 -21.77 0.58 8.87
CA LEU A 153 -21.26 -0.21 7.75
C LEU A 153 -22.10 -1.47 7.53
N HIS A 154 -22.64 -2.06 8.60
CA HIS A 154 -23.58 -3.18 8.54
C HIS A 154 -24.85 -2.79 7.75
N ASP A 155 -25.40 -1.61 8.03
CA ASP A 155 -26.60 -1.11 7.36
C ASP A 155 -26.34 -0.57 5.94
N ARG A 156 -25.06 -0.40 5.56
CA ARG A 156 -24.68 0.22 4.30
C ARG A 156 -24.78 -0.78 3.15
N THR A 157 -25.59 -0.45 2.15
CA THR A 157 -25.52 -1.12 0.85
C THR A 157 -24.32 -0.59 0.04
N PRO A 158 -23.37 -1.44 -0.38
CA PRO A 158 -22.28 -1.01 -1.25
C PRO A 158 -22.80 -0.47 -2.57
N ARG A 159 -22.17 0.60 -3.07
CA ARG A 159 -22.54 1.19 -4.36
C ARG A 159 -22.25 0.19 -5.48
N ARG A 160 -23.23 0.04 -6.38
CA ARG A 160 -23.11 -0.75 -7.61
C ARG A 160 -22.95 0.18 -8.81
N TYR A 161 -22.24 -0.30 -9.82
CA TYR A 161 -22.00 0.40 -11.08
C TYR A 161 -22.53 -0.44 -12.24
N SER A 162 -23.19 0.16 -13.22
CA SER A 162 -23.69 -0.58 -14.38
C SER A 162 -22.56 -1.08 -15.26
N THR A 163 -21.49 -0.30 -15.38
CA THR A 163 -20.30 -0.64 -16.18
C THR A 163 -19.00 -0.33 -15.44
N LEU A 164 -17.89 -0.92 -15.89
CA LEU A 164 -16.54 -0.54 -15.44
C LEU A 164 -16.21 0.92 -15.77
N ALA A 165 -16.72 1.45 -16.89
CA ALA A 165 -16.55 2.85 -17.25
C ALA A 165 -17.21 3.80 -16.24
N ASP A 166 -18.38 3.43 -15.69
CA ASP A 166 -19.03 4.22 -14.63
C ASP A 166 -18.23 4.21 -13.33
N ALA A 167 -17.66 3.04 -12.98
CA ALA A 167 -16.78 2.91 -11.82
C ALA A 167 -15.51 3.77 -12.00
N ALA A 168 -14.88 3.72 -13.17
CA ALA A 168 -13.72 4.53 -13.53
C ALA A 168 -14.04 6.03 -13.51
N ALA A 169 -15.19 6.44 -14.06
CA ALA A 169 -15.63 7.83 -14.04
C ALA A 169 -15.79 8.35 -12.60
N GLN A 170 -16.28 7.53 -11.66
CA GLN A 170 -16.30 7.91 -10.25
C GLN A 170 -14.90 8.10 -9.65
N MET A 171 -13.90 7.31 -10.05
CA MET A 171 -12.53 7.52 -9.58
C MET A 171 -12.01 8.89 -10.01
N VAL A 172 -12.22 9.27 -11.27
CA VAL A 172 -11.81 10.58 -11.82
C VAL A 172 -12.50 11.75 -11.09
N LEU A 173 -13.75 11.59 -10.66
CA LEU A 173 -14.44 12.62 -9.86
C LEU A 173 -13.79 12.84 -8.48
N HIS A 174 -13.26 11.77 -7.87
CA HIS A 174 -12.59 11.85 -6.57
C HIS A 174 -11.11 12.25 -6.68
N ASN A 175 -10.45 11.90 -7.79
CA ASN A 175 -9.08 12.32 -8.10
C ASN A 175 -9.02 12.86 -9.53
N ARG A 176 -9.08 14.19 -9.66
CA ARG A 176 -9.03 14.88 -10.96
C ARG A 176 -7.69 14.75 -11.68
N ARG A 177 -6.63 14.28 -11.00
CA ARG A 177 -5.30 14.03 -11.57
C ARG A 177 -5.22 12.70 -12.30
N LEU A 178 -6.16 11.80 -12.03
CA LEU A 178 -6.19 10.47 -12.62
C LEU A 178 -6.64 10.53 -14.08
N SER A 179 -5.80 10.04 -15.00
CA SER A 179 -6.19 9.92 -16.41
C SER A 179 -7.35 8.91 -16.56
N ARG A 180 -8.17 9.09 -17.60
CA ARG A 180 -9.31 8.20 -17.86
C ARG A 180 -8.87 6.76 -18.10
N ASP A 181 -7.77 6.57 -18.83
CA ASP A 181 -7.24 5.25 -19.15
C ASP A 181 -6.72 4.53 -17.90
N LEU A 182 -6.01 5.26 -17.03
CA LEU A 182 -5.56 4.70 -15.76
C LEU A 182 -6.75 4.41 -14.84
N ALA A 183 -7.75 5.29 -14.78
CA ALA A 183 -8.97 5.03 -14.02
C ALA A 183 -9.70 3.78 -14.51
N LEU A 184 -9.79 3.57 -15.83
CA LEU A 184 -10.39 2.36 -16.41
C LEU A 184 -9.56 1.12 -16.10
N HIS A 185 -8.23 1.21 -16.17
CA HIS A 185 -7.33 0.13 -15.81
C HIS A 185 -7.51 -0.29 -14.34
N LEU A 186 -7.51 0.68 -13.42
CA LEU A 186 -7.73 0.44 -12.00
C LEU A 186 -9.14 -0.11 -11.73
N ALA A 187 -10.18 0.44 -12.37
CA ALA A 187 -11.53 -0.09 -12.25
C ALA A 187 -11.64 -1.56 -12.72
N THR A 188 -10.97 -1.89 -13.83
CA THR A 188 -10.97 -3.23 -14.42
C THR A 188 -10.41 -4.29 -13.46
N HIS A 189 -9.36 -3.94 -12.71
CA HIS A 189 -8.73 -4.86 -11.77
C HIS A 189 -9.31 -4.78 -10.35
N GLY A 190 -9.80 -3.62 -9.93
CA GLY A 190 -10.31 -3.35 -8.60
C GLY A 190 -11.81 -3.62 -8.40
N ALA A 191 -12.58 -3.84 -9.47
CA ALA A 191 -14.00 -4.18 -9.39
C ALA A 191 -14.26 -5.64 -9.75
N ARG A 192 -15.26 -6.24 -9.11
CA ARG A 192 -15.83 -7.54 -9.48
C ARG A 192 -17.20 -7.36 -10.11
N ARG A 193 -17.53 -8.22 -11.06
CA ARG A 193 -18.88 -8.31 -11.62
C ARG A 193 -19.76 -9.10 -10.65
N ASN A 194 -20.91 -8.54 -10.30
CA ASN A 194 -21.95 -9.17 -9.48
C ASN A 194 -22.82 -10.07 -10.36
N GLU A 195 -23.61 -10.96 -9.74
CA GLU A 195 -24.52 -11.89 -10.44
C GLU A 195 -25.58 -11.16 -11.30
N ASP A 196 -26.03 -9.99 -10.85
CA ASP A 196 -26.98 -9.14 -11.58
C ASP A 196 -26.34 -8.37 -12.76
N GLY A 197 -25.06 -8.61 -13.05
CA GLY A 197 -24.31 -7.99 -14.12
C GLY A 197 -23.71 -6.62 -13.80
N THR A 198 -24.06 -6.01 -12.66
CA THR A 198 -23.44 -4.76 -12.17
C THR A 198 -22.03 -5.03 -11.62
N TYR A 199 -21.32 -3.98 -11.21
CA TYR A 199 -19.98 -4.05 -10.65
C TYR A 199 -19.93 -3.46 -9.25
N SER A 200 -19.13 -4.07 -8.38
CA SER A 200 -18.82 -3.59 -7.03
C SER A 200 -17.32 -3.57 -6.84
N TRP A 201 -16.82 -2.65 -6.01
CA TRP A 201 -15.41 -2.67 -5.61
C TRP A 201 -15.07 -3.98 -4.88
N LYS A 202 -13.87 -4.50 -5.13
CA LYS A 202 -13.36 -5.72 -4.50
C LYS A 202 -12.93 -5.52 -3.05
N PHE A 203 -12.69 -4.28 -2.61
CA PHE A 203 -12.32 -4.04 -1.21
C PHE A 203 -13.51 -4.22 -0.25
N ASP A 204 -13.25 -4.78 0.92
CA ASP A 204 -14.22 -4.92 2.00
C ASP A 204 -14.62 -3.53 2.56
N PRO A 205 -15.92 -3.18 2.58
CA PRO A 205 -16.41 -1.95 3.21
C PRO A 205 -15.98 -1.78 4.69
N TYR A 206 -15.80 -2.88 5.43
CA TYR A 206 -15.46 -2.85 6.86
C TYR A 206 -14.09 -2.25 7.16
N GLN A 207 -13.20 -2.18 6.17
CA GLN A 207 -11.93 -1.47 6.27
C GLN A 207 -12.05 0.02 6.57
N ARG A 208 -13.25 0.61 6.40
CA ARG A 208 -13.51 2.01 6.74
C ARG A 208 -13.61 2.25 8.25
N ALA A 209 -13.83 1.19 9.03
CA ALA A 209 -13.83 1.28 10.48
C ALA A 209 -12.40 1.39 10.99
N SER A 210 -12.15 2.32 11.92
CA SER A 210 -10.84 2.44 12.55
C SER A 210 -10.78 1.49 13.73
N ALA A 211 -9.89 0.51 13.70
CA ALA A 211 -9.71 -0.42 14.79
C ALA A 211 -9.53 0.33 16.14
N PRO A 212 -10.24 -0.06 17.20
CA PRO A 212 -10.18 0.61 18.49
C PRO A 212 -8.90 0.24 19.24
N HIS A 213 -8.13 -0.73 18.76
CA HIS A 213 -6.78 -1.05 19.23
C HIS A 213 -5.84 -0.82 18.06
N ARG A 214 -4.90 0.12 18.23
CA ARG A 214 -3.93 0.53 17.22
C ARG A 214 -2.63 0.95 17.89
N LEU A 215 -1.56 0.99 17.12
CA LEU A 215 -0.31 1.59 17.51
C LEU A 215 -0.49 3.09 17.74
N TRP A 216 0.23 3.61 18.73
CA TRP A 216 0.29 5.00 19.12
C TRP A 216 1.57 5.65 18.63
N PRO A 217 1.63 7.00 18.63
CA PRO A 217 2.79 7.71 18.14
C PRO A 217 4.13 7.22 18.70
N ASP A 218 4.22 6.95 20.00
CA ASP A 218 5.45 6.42 20.62
C ASP A 218 5.82 5.04 20.10
N ASP A 219 4.84 4.15 19.89
CA ASP A 219 5.07 2.83 19.28
C ASP A 219 5.64 2.98 17.86
N HIS A 220 5.13 3.94 17.08
CA HIS A 220 5.64 4.22 15.74
C HIS A 220 7.07 4.77 15.77
N VAL A 221 7.37 5.71 16.67
CA VAL A 221 8.71 6.26 16.85
C VAL A 221 9.71 5.18 17.27
N GLU A 222 9.34 4.31 18.21
CA GLU A 222 10.16 3.16 18.58
C GLU A 222 10.45 2.27 17.36
N LEU A 223 9.43 1.91 16.60
CA LEU A 223 9.58 1.07 15.41
C LEU A 223 10.47 1.72 14.35
N TRP A 224 10.29 3.03 14.08
CA TRP A 224 11.13 3.75 13.11
C TRP A 224 12.60 3.78 13.54
N SER A 225 12.86 3.95 14.84
CA SER A 225 14.22 3.98 15.39
C SER A 225 14.98 2.66 15.22
N ARG A 226 14.25 1.54 15.05
CA ARG A 226 14.81 0.20 14.84
C ARG A 226 15.11 -0.13 13.37
N ILE A 227 14.67 0.69 12.43
CA ILE A 227 14.87 0.44 10.99
C ILE A 227 16.37 0.61 10.67
N ALA A 228 17.07 -0.53 10.51
CA ALA A 228 18.51 -0.56 10.31
C ALA A 228 18.92 -0.39 8.83
N CYS A 229 18.02 -0.69 7.89
CA CYS A 229 18.31 -0.61 6.46
C CYS A 229 18.21 0.83 5.92
N PRO A 230 18.90 1.15 4.80
CA PRO A 230 18.68 2.39 4.08
C PRO A 230 17.19 2.57 3.75
N THR A 231 16.68 3.78 4.01
CA THR A 231 15.26 4.11 3.82
C THR A 231 15.10 5.38 2.97
N LEU A 232 14.19 5.34 2.00
CA LEU A 232 13.74 6.50 1.23
C LEU A 232 12.29 6.83 1.58
N LEU A 233 12.04 8.06 2.02
CA LEU A 233 10.71 8.60 2.27
C LEU A 233 10.37 9.60 1.15
N LEU A 234 9.47 9.22 0.24
CA LEU A 234 8.98 10.08 -0.84
C LEU A 234 7.65 10.71 -0.46
N ASN A 235 7.63 12.02 -0.25
CA ASN A 235 6.42 12.79 0.02
C ASN A 235 5.76 13.27 -1.28
N ALA A 236 4.43 13.34 -1.29
CA ALA A 236 3.69 14.08 -2.30
C ALA A 236 3.56 15.57 -1.93
N GLY A 237 4.01 16.46 -2.82
CA GLY A 237 4.01 17.91 -2.56
C GLY A 237 2.62 18.50 -2.28
N GLU A 238 1.59 17.94 -2.91
CA GLU A 238 0.18 18.37 -2.82
C GLU A 238 -0.72 17.25 -2.27
N SER A 239 -0.21 16.43 -1.34
CA SER A 239 -1.03 15.42 -0.65
C SER A 239 -2.17 16.07 0.16
N PHE A 240 -3.35 15.47 0.11
CA PHE A 240 -4.47 15.85 1.00
C PHE A 240 -4.26 15.34 2.43
N LEU A 241 -3.28 14.45 2.66
CA LEU A 241 -2.86 14.03 3.99
C LEU A 241 -2.06 15.16 4.63
N ALA A 242 -2.76 16.21 5.06
CA ALA A 242 -2.21 17.42 5.65
C ALA A 242 -1.45 17.19 6.99
N GLY A 243 -1.40 15.94 7.48
CA GLY A 243 -0.96 15.61 8.82
C GLY A 243 0.48 15.16 8.97
N ALA A 244 1.18 14.66 7.95
CA ALA A 244 2.56 14.21 8.14
C ALA A 244 3.30 14.20 6.81
N ARG A 245 3.81 15.36 6.43
CA ARG A 245 4.97 15.35 5.53
C ARG A 245 6.12 14.75 6.36
N ALA A 246 6.90 13.86 5.78
CA ALA A 246 8.03 13.27 6.49
C ALA A 246 9.08 14.30 6.97
N ALA A 247 8.96 15.58 6.59
CA ALA A 247 9.84 16.65 7.04
C ALA A 247 9.92 16.71 8.58
N GLY A 248 11.12 16.52 9.10
CA GLY A 248 11.42 16.45 10.52
C GLY A 248 11.12 15.10 11.17
N LEU A 249 10.49 14.16 10.46
CA LEU A 249 10.28 12.79 10.94
C LEU A 249 11.49 11.89 10.62
N GLU A 250 12.33 12.25 9.64
CA GLU A 250 13.57 11.51 9.33
C GLU A 250 14.51 11.39 10.52
N ARG A 251 14.43 12.31 11.49
CA ARG A 251 15.22 12.26 12.74
C ARG A 251 14.96 11.00 13.58
N TYR A 252 13.81 10.35 13.38
CA TYR A 252 13.46 9.11 14.08
C TYR A 252 13.97 7.86 13.36
N PHE A 253 14.61 8.01 12.19
CA PHE A 253 15.16 6.92 11.41
C PHE A 253 16.69 6.98 11.47
N PRO A 254 17.38 5.86 11.68
CA PRO A 254 18.84 5.83 11.66
C PRO A 254 19.44 6.26 10.31
N GLN A 255 18.79 5.88 9.20
CA GLN A 255 19.29 6.07 7.83
C GLN A 255 18.15 6.37 6.86
N ALA A 256 17.50 7.53 7.01
CA ALA A 256 16.47 7.98 6.07
C ALA A 256 16.93 9.13 5.18
N ARG A 257 16.59 9.04 3.91
CA ARG A 257 16.57 10.16 2.96
C ARG A 257 15.13 10.57 2.71
N VAL A 258 14.84 11.86 2.74
CA VAL A 258 13.52 12.41 2.42
C VAL A 258 13.62 13.17 1.11
N GLU A 259 12.70 12.87 0.20
CA GLU A 259 12.50 13.66 -1.01
C GLU A 259 11.02 14.01 -1.17
N THR A 260 10.74 15.05 -1.94
CA THR A 260 9.37 15.49 -2.20
C THR A 260 9.15 15.63 -3.70
N ILE A 261 8.13 14.94 -4.22
CA ILE A 261 7.74 15.06 -5.62
C ILE A 261 6.79 16.27 -5.75
N ALA A 262 7.32 17.36 -6.31
CA ALA A 262 6.58 18.60 -6.47
C ALA A 262 5.36 18.41 -7.40
N GLY A 263 4.22 18.98 -7.02
CA GLY A 263 3.00 18.89 -7.82
C GLY A 263 2.33 17.51 -7.87
N ALA A 264 2.85 16.50 -7.18
CA ALA A 264 2.18 15.20 -7.02
C ALA A 264 1.15 15.26 -5.88
N GLY A 265 -0.03 14.68 -6.10
CA GLY A 265 -0.98 14.37 -5.05
C GLY A 265 -0.65 13.06 -4.34
N HIS A 266 -1.55 12.61 -3.45
CA HIS A 266 -1.34 11.45 -2.59
C HIS A 266 -0.93 10.17 -3.35
N TRP A 267 -1.45 9.96 -4.56
CA TRP A 267 -1.07 8.85 -5.44
C TRP A 267 0.07 9.27 -6.38
N LEU A 268 1.23 9.64 -5.83
CA LEU A 268 2.38 10.11 -6.60
C LEU A 268 2.81 9.14 -7.71
N GLN A 269 2.68 7.84 -7.48
CA GLN A 269 2.97 6.79 -8.46
C GLN A 269 2.05 6.82 -9.69
N HIS A 270 0.89 7.46 -9.59
CA HIS A 270 -0.04 7.67 -10.69
C HIS A 270 0.10 9.06 -11.30
N ASP A 271 0.30 10.08 -10.46
CA ASP A 271 0.37 11.48 -10.89
C ASP A 271 1.68 11.78 -11.62
N LYS A 272 2.81 11.28 -11.09
CA LYS A 272 4.18 11.57 -11.54
C LYS A 272 5.05 10.30 -11.63
N PRO A 273 4.60 9.26 -12.36
CA PRO A 273 5.26 7.95 -12.34
C PRO A 273 6.75 7.98 -12.69
N GLN A 274 7.16 8.83 -13.64
CA GLN A 274 8.56 8.93 -14.06
C GLN A 274 9.46 9.58 -13.00
N GLU A 275 8.98 10.63 -12.33
CA GLU A 275 9.72 11.28 -11.24
C GLU A 275 9.87 10.33 -10.05
N VAL A 276 8.78 9.63 -9.70
CA VAL A 276 8.81 8.59 -8.64
C VAL A 276 9.77 7.46 -9.00
N LEU A 277 9.74 6.95 -10.24
CA LEU A 277 10.65 5.92 -10.70
C LEU A 277 12.10 6.39 -10.70
N GLY A 278 12.37 7.64 -11.07
CA GLY A 278 13.71 8.23 -11.02
C GLY A 278 14.29 8.21 -9.61
N GLU A 279 13.51 8.64 -8.60
CA GLU A 279 13.95 8.60 -7.20
C GLU A 279 14.15 7.17 -6.69
N ILE A 280 13.21 6.27 -7.00
CA ILE A 280 13.33 4.85 -6.62
C ILE A 280 14.60 4.24 -7.23
N ARG A 281 14.82 4.40 -8.54
CA ARG A 281 15.98 3.83 -9.24
C ARG A 281 17.29 4.37 -8.69
N ARG A 282 17.38 5.70 -8.50
CA ARG A 282 18.55 6.34 -7.91
C ARG A 282 18.89 5.79 -6.53
N PHE A 283 17.87 5.64 -5.68
CA PHE A 283 18.05 5.08 -4.33
C PHE A 283 18.40 3.59 -4.33
N LEU A 284 17.82 2.82 -5.26
CA LEU A 284 18.13 1.40 -5.42
C LEU A 284 19.51 1.17 -6.06
N GLY A 285 20.13 2.20 -6.65
CA GLY A 285 21.43 2.11 -7.32
C GLY A 285 21.32 1.58 -8.76
N LEU A 286 20.16 1.75 -9.39
CA LEU A 286 19.94 1.38 -10.78
C LEU A 286 20.35 2.52 -11.70
N ALA A 287 20.92 2.19 -12.86
CA ALA A 287 21.18 3.17 -13.91
C ALA A 287 19.85 3.79 -14.39
N GLU A 288 19.85 5.08 -14.73
CA GLU A 288 18.73 5.65 -15.47
C GLU A 288 18.71 4.99 -16.85
N ASP A 289 17.55 4.45 -17.25
CA ASP A 289 17.39 3.98 -18.63
C ASP A 289 17.69 5.18 -19.54
N GLY A 290 18.78 5.09 -20.29
CA GLY A 290 19.14 6.12 -21.25
C GLY A 290 17.95 6.35 -22.16
N ALA A 291 17.55 7.62 -22.32
CA ALA A 291 16.63 8.03 -23.36
C ALA A 291 17.24 7.63 -24.72
N GLY A 292 16.86 6.47 -25.21
CA GLY A 292 17.11 5.98 -26.56
C GLY A 292 15.90 6.21 -27.43
#